data_AF-A0A561F0F3-F1
#
_entry.id   AF-A0A561F0F3-F1
#
_cell.length_a   1.000
_cell.length_b   1.000
_cell.length_c   1.000
_cell.angle_alpha   90.00
_cell.angle_beta   90.00
_cell.angle_gamma   90.00
#
_symmetry.space_group_name_H-M   'P 1'
#
loop_
_entity.id
_entity.type
_entity.pdbx_description
1 polymer ?
#
loop_
_entity_poly.entity_id
_entity_poly.type
_entity_poly.pdbx_seq_one_letter_code
_entity_poly.pdbx_strand_id
1 'polypeptide(L)'
;MPLALAPASAVAADGDITSSILSNSDVVLGGNAVVNVPPGTHTYSGVISGQGSLRISGTGTLILTKDSTFTLPGSQQGQSVSIPGGNHPYVVVSNPDRPAITVDAGATLQYGNGGTTGLIGAFPYNSPGYQQNQDNIRVDGTLNLSLTRLFNLGTISGSGTIVQPRNMWGTLQLCGSSPFSGVLDIGTGANYAGTTCAADLPNAKAVLNRGSWIIDTPLNHTVVQRQNFYSREYGNDVNVHSRPGSKVILTGTYSYSDNTGTTSPALSNSNLNWVSVAHQLNKRGTNIEGADVQWGDGTTHQIFMPGTAETAYINLHANSQRSRLTFNYNGAVTLGLPIGGGKYHDTLAAPGAGDIVIAGTPGNDVTFAAAQFYDGSTTIQPGARLRLGSGTAGADGSLYTKGALDAISDNGSLIIQNVRTPATLPAVSGSGSVTQNGTATTTLTAASYTGATTVANGTLAVVGASLSSSSDVALTGASAVLDLGTATSTKLRKLEVVTGAKIILPGGIQSFTVGSQDAALSGDTLSVGGAVFSVARTAGHIELTALTASTESASASASSTGVPAGQAGGSASVGSTISETAGGSPGARAGGAGWVTLASAVAALVASAGVVALVRRRMRGRISRRPRRGR
;
A
#
# COMPACT_ATOMS: atom_id res chain seq x y z
N MET A 1 -52.59 22.30 39.98
CA MET A 1 -51.63 22.55 38.89
C MET A 1 -50.26 22.79 39.51
N PRO A 2 -49.18 22.14 39.03
CA PRO A 2 -47.83 22.57 39.37
C PRO A 2 -47.55 23.91 38.68
N LEU A 3 -46.89 24.84 39.36
CA LEU A 3 -46.37 26.04 38.69
C LEU A 3 -45.30 25.59 37.69
N ALA A 4 -45.42 26.04 36.44
CA ALA A 4 -44.28 26.03 35.54
C ALA A 4 -43.26 27.03 36.11
N LEU A 5 -42.07 26.55 36.47
CA LEU A 5 -40.95 27.48 36.71
C LEU A 5 -40.72 28.25 35.40
N ALA A 6 -40.59 29.57 35.50
CA ALA A 6 -40.11 30.37 34.39
C ALA A 6 -38.74 29.83 33.94
N PRO A 7 -38.41 29.88 32.64
CA PRO A 7 -37.06 29.57 32.19
C PRO A 7 -36.10 30.51 32.94
N ALA A 8 -35.07 29.94 33.57
CA ALA A 8 -34.04 30.73 34.22
C ALA A 8 -33.42 31.66 33.17
N SER A 9 -33.44 32.97 33.42
CA SER A 9 -32.87 33.95 32.50
C SER A 9 -31.40 33.63 32.25
N ALA A 10 -31.02 33.47 30.98
CA ALA A 10 -29.67 33.12 30.62
C ALA A 10 -28.67 34.19 31.11
N VAL A 11 -27.55 33.73 31.67
CA VAL A 11 -26.56 34.60 32.31
C VAL A 11 -25.66 35.19 31.23
N ALA A 12 -25.72 36.52 31.05
CA ALA A 12 -24.74 37.24 30.25
C ALA A 12 -23.39 37.24 30.98
N ALA A 13 -22.32 36.76 30.33
CA ALA A 13 -21.02 36.61 30.98
C ALA A 13 -19.82 36.74 30.02
N ASP A 14 -18.72 37.20 30.60
CA ASP A 14 -17.34 37.13 30.12
C ASP A 14 -16.42 36.78 31.31
N GLY A 15 -15.14 36.48 31.06
CA GLY A 15 -14.21 36.06 32.11
C GLY A 15 -14.44 34.62 32.59
N ASP A 16 -14.36 34.36 33.90
CA ASP A 16 -14.54 33.01 34.45
C ASP A 16 -16.04 32.69 34.64
N ILE A 17 -16.54 31.72 33.85
CA ILE A 17 -17.95 31.29 33.87
C ILE A 17 -18.14 29.92 34.55
N THR A 18 -17.11 29.42 35.25
CA THR A 18 -17.09 28.05 35.81
C THR A 18 -18.27 27.77 36.73
N SER A 19 -18.64 28.72 37.59
CA SER A 19 -19.77 28.56 38.52
C SER A 19 -21.10 28.37 37.77
N SER A 20 -21.36 29.17 36.73
CA SER A 20 -22.56 29.09 35.89
C SER A 20 -22.65 27.76 35.12
N ILE A 21 -21.51 27.26 34.64
CA ILE A 21 -21.44 25.95 33.98
C ILE A 21 -21.70 24.81 34.99
N LEU A 22 -21.07 24.84 36.16
CA LEU A 22 -21.30 23.83 37.20
C LEU A 22 -22.74 23.87 37.77
N SER A 23 -23.41 25.03 37.76
CA SER A 23 -24.84 25.16 38.10
C SER A 23 -25.80 24.84 36.96
N ASN A 24 -25.31 24.37 35.80
CA ASN A 24 -26.11 24.05 34.61
C ASN A 24 -26.94 25.24 34.06
N SER A 25 -26.50 26.46 34.30
CA SER A 25 -27.17 27.67 33.82
C SER A 25 -26.92 27.88 32.32
N ASP A 26 -27.94 28.34 31.58
CA ASP A 26 -27.74 28.80 30.21
C ASP A 26 -26.89 30.10 30.21
N VAL A 27 -25.91 30.19 29.31
CA VAL A 27 -24.94 31.29 29.25
C VAL A 27 -25.03 32.01 27.90
N VAL A 28 -24.97 33.34 27.94
CA VAL A 28 -24.80 34.20 26.76
C VAL A 28 -23.43 34.86 26.85
N LEU A 29 -22.52 34.50 25.95
CA LEU A 29 -21.21 35.12 25.85
C LEU A 29 -21.36 36.57 25.36
N GLY A 30 -20.77 37.50 26.11
CA GLY A 30 -20.52 38.89 25.68
C GLY A 30 -19.05 39.15 25.30
N GLY A 31 -18.18 38.16 25.47
CA GLY A 31 -16.74 38.28 25.29
C GLY A 31 -16.01 36.95 25.47
N ASN A 32 -14.71 37.01 25.75
CA ASN A 32 -13.90 35.80 25.99
C ASN A 32 -14.24 35.21 27.37
N ALA A 33 -14.52 33.90 27.41
CA ALA A 33 -14.86 33.17 28.62
C ALA A 33 -13.91 31.99 28.86
N VAL A 34 -13.71 31.63 30.14
CA VAL A 34 -12.96 30.45 30.58
C VAL A 34 -13.81 29.58 31.51
N VAL A 35 -13.68 28.27 31.35
CA VAL A 35 -14.19 27.25 32.28
C VAL A 35 -13.00 26.52 32.87
N ASN A 36 -12.71 26.76 34.14
CA ASN A 36 -11.68 26.10 34.92
C ASN A 36 -12.24 24.78 35.50
N VAL A 37 -12.33 23.75 34.66
CA VAL A 37 -12.99 22.48 34.99
C VAL A 37 -12.29 21.79 36.18
N PRO A 38 -12.96 21.64 37.35
CA PRO A 38 -12.37 20.99 38.50
C PRO A 38 -12.08 19.50 38.23
N PRO A 39 -11.15 18.85 38.95
CA PRO A 39 -10.90 17.41 38.82
C PRO A 39 -12.19 16.57 38.83
N GLY A 40 -12.22 15.52 38.02
CA GLY A 40 -13.40 14.67 37.82
C GLY A 40 -14.19 14.98 36.55
N THR A 41 -15.43 14.51 36.48
CA THR A 41 -16.29 14.60 35.29
C THR A 41 -17.54 15.40 35.62
N HIS A 42 -17.81 16.45 34.84
CA HIS A 42 -18.89 17.40 35.05
C HIS A 42 -19.78 17.44 33.81
N THR A 43 -21.08 17.20 33.99
CA THR A 43 -22.07 17.24 32.90
C THR A 43 -22.73 18.61 32.89
N TYR A 44 -22.70 19.28 31.75
CA TYR A 44 -23.38 20.54 31.50
C TYR A 44 -24.60 20.33 30.62
N SER A 45 -25.77 20.62 31.21
CA SER A 45 -27.09 20.50 30.59
C SER A 45 -27.73 21.86 30.24
N GLY A 46 -27.00 22.97 30.40
CA GLY A 46 -27.36 24.27 29.81
C GLY A 46 -26.94 24.38 28.34
N VAL A 47 -27.08 25.58 27.76
CA VAL A 47 -26.53 25.96 26.46
C VAL A 47 -25.65 27.20 26.55
N ILE A 48 -24.61 27.27 25.72
CA ILE A 48 -23.79 28.47 25.51
C ILE A 48 -24.19 29.12 24.19
N SER A 49 -24.39 30.43 24.20
CA SER A 49 -24.84 31.23 23.06
C SER A 49 -24.13 32.60 23.01
N GLY A 50 -24.46 33.47 22.05
CA GLY A 50 -23.95 34.85 22.02
C GLY A 50 -22.70 35.04 21.14
N GLN A 51 -21.80 35.94 21.54
CA GLN A 51 -20.56 36.22 20.81
C GLN A 51 -19.35 36.26 21.75
N GLY A 52 -18.27 35.59 21.37
CA GLY A 52 -17.10 35.43 22.23
C GLY A 52 -16.18 34.30 21.79
N SER A 53 -15.29 33.91 22.71
CA SER A 53 -14.52 32.67 22.61
C SER A 53 -14.60 31.90 23.93
N LEU A 54 -14.46 30.57 23.87
CA LEU A 54 -14.57 29.69 25.02
C LEU A 54 -13.27 28.91 25.23
N ARG A 55 -12.62 29.12 26.37
CA ARG A 55 -11.44 28.38 26.79
C ARG A 55 -11.81 27.35 27.87
N ILE A 56 -11.47 26.10 27.63
CA ILE A 56 -11.64 25.00 28.59
C ILE A 56 -10.27 24.72 29.22
N SER A 57 -10.16 24.97 30.51
CA SER A 57 -8.94 24.90 31.32
C SER A 57 -9.16 23.97 32.53
N GLY A 58 -8.12 23.73 33.33
CA GLY A 58 -8.18 22.83 34.48
C GLY A 58 -7.77 21.40 34.14
N THR A 59 -8.24 20.43 34.92
CA THR A 59 -7.84 19.00 34.82
C THR A 59 -9.03 18.03 34.74
N GLY A 60 -10.25 18.54 34.78
CA GLY A 60 -11.45 17.73 34.65
C GLY A 60 -11.94 17.52 33.22
N THR A 61 -13.05 16.80 33.12
CA THR A 61 -13.83 16.61 31.89
C THR A 61 -15.13 17.40 31.95
N LEU A 62 -15.38 18.25 30.96
CA LEU A 62 -16.67 18.93 30.75
C LEU A 62 -17.44 18.22 29.63
N ILE A 63 -18.61 17.64 29.94
CA ILE A 63 -19.49 16.99 28.97
C ILE A 63 -20.65 17.92 28.60
N LEU A 64 -20.76 18.30 27.34
CA LEU A 64 -21.91 19.06 26.83
C LEU A 64 -23.01 18.09 26.38
N THR A 65 -24.23 18.22 26.91
CA THR A 65 -25.37 17.36 26.50
C THR A 65 -26.37 18.05 25.56
N LYS A 66 -26.32 19.37 25.44
CA LYS A 66 -27.10 20.17 24.49
C LYS A 66 -26.18 20.88 23.50
N ASP A 67 -26.69 21.12 22.30
CA ASP A 67 -25.98 21.94 21.32
C ASP A 67 -25.86 23.38 21.80
N SER A 68 -24.74 24.02 21.45
CA SER A 68 -24.41 25.40 21.80
C SER A 68 -23.96 26.16 20.55
N THR A 69 -24.43 27.40 20.40
CA THR A 69 -24.24 28.19 19.18
C THR A 69 -23.90 29.63 19.56
N PHE A 70 -22.60 29.90 19.61
CA PHE A 70 -22.04 31.25 19.65
C PHE A 70 -21.17 31.45 18.39
N THR A 71 -20.58 32.62 18.23
CA THR A 71 -19.54 32.89 17.21
C THR A 71 -18.49 33.84 17.77
N LEU A 72 -17.33 33.96 17.13
CA LEU A 72 -16.45 35.11 17.39
C LEU A 72 -17.19 36.44 17.12
N PRO A 73 -16.84 37.56 17.78
CA PRO A 73 -17.35 38.87 17.42
C PRO A 73 -17.11 39.18 15.93
N GLY A 74 -18.04 39.86 15.26
CA GLY A 74 -17.98 40.07 13.80
C GLY A 74 -16.70 40.75 13.29
N SER A 75 -16.04 41.57 14.11
CA SER A 75 -14.72 42.17 13.81
C SER A 75 -13.54 41.18 13.79
N GLN A 76 -13.76 39.94 14.23
CA GLN A 76 -12.79 38.84 14.23
C GLN A 76 -13.15 37.74 13.23
N GLN A 77 -14.28 37.86 12.52
CA GLN A 77 -14.71 36.93 11.48
C GLN A 77 -14.13 37.35 10.11
N GLY A 78 -13.01 36.74 9.73
CA GLY A 78 -12.37 36.87 8.42
C GLY A 78 -12.43 35.60 7.56
N GLN A 79 -12.97 34.49 8.07
CA GLN A 79 -13.08 33.22 7.36
C GLN A 79 -13.93 33.33 6.09
N SER A 80 -13.34 32.92 4.97
CA SER A 80 -14.02 32.81 3.69
C SER A 80 -14.34 31.35 3.38
N VAL A 81 -15.58 31.09 2.96
CA VAL A 81 -16.02 29.79 2.47
C VAL A 81 -16.61 29.98 1.10
N SER A 82 -16.05 29.29 0.11
CA SER A 82 -16.49 29.33 -1.28
C SER A 82 -16.89 27.94 -1.76
N ILE A 83 -17.80 27.88 -2.74
CA ILE A 83 -18.34 26.63 -3.28
C ILE A 83 -18.16 26.61 -4.82
N PRO A 84 -16.90 26.49 -5.32
CA PRO A 84 -16.62 26.25 -6.73
C PRO A 84 -17.14 24.87 -7.22
N GLY A 85 -17.07 24.62 -8.53
CA GLY A 85 -17.32 23.31 -9.14
C GLY A 85 -18.65 23.13 -9.90
N GLY A 86 -19.56 24.11 -9.83
CA GLY A 86 -20.80 24.12 -10.62
C GLY A 86 -21.69 22.90 -10.34
N ASN A 87 -21.88 22.03 -11.33
CA ASN A 87 -22.66 20.79 -11.20
C ASN A 87 -22.03 19.76 -10.23
N HIS A 88 -20.76 19.93 -9.87
CA HIS A 88 -20.04 19.11 -8.90
C HIS A 88 -19.41 20.02 -7.83
N PRO A 89 -20.25 20.63 -6.97
CA PRO A 89 -19.80 21.66 -6.06
C PRO A 89 -18.93 21.09 -4.94
N TYR A 90 -17.86 21.80 -4.57
CA TYR A 90 -17.00 21.44 -3.45
C TYR A 90 -16.65 22.66 -2.60
N VAL A 91 -16.47 22.45 -1.30
CA VAL A 91 -16.20 23.50 -0.31
C VAL A 91 -14.70 23.79 -0.27
N VAL A 92 -14.37 25.08 -0.32
CA VAL A 92 -13.02 25.59 -0.06
C VAL A 92 -13.11 26.63 1.06
N VAL A 93 -12.44 26.34 2.18
CA VAL A 93 -12.24 27.28 3.30
C VAL A 93 -10.89 27.98 3.12
N SER A 94 -10.86 29.30 3.25
CA SER A 94 -9.64 30.11 3.20
C SER A 94 -9.67 31.22 4.25
N ASN A 95 -8.48 31.70 4.62
CA ASN A 95 -8.29 32.65 5.73
C ASN A 95 -9.03 32.23 7.03
N PRO A 96 -8.85 30.99 7.53
CA PRO A 96 -9.65 30.47 8.63
C PRO A 96 -9.54 31.34 9.88
N ASP A 97 -10.69 31.54 10.54
CA ASP A 97 -10.79 32.33 11.77
C ASP A 97 -9.93 31.74 12.88
N ARG A 98 -9.56 32.58 13.85
CA ARG A 98 -8.93 32.10 15.08
C ARG A 98 -9.85 31.10 15.79
N PRO A 99 -9.30 30.19 16.62
CA PRO A 99 -10.12 29.26 17.36
C PRO A 99 -11.14 29.98 18.26
N ALA A 100 -12.43 29.75 18.01
CA ALA A 100 -13.51 30.17 18.89
C ALA A 100 -13.57 29.29 20.14
N ILE A 101 -13.09 28.05 20.05
CA ILE A 101 -12.92 27.12 21.17
C ILE A 101 -11.44 26.79 21.36
N THR A 102 -10.94 26.84 22.60
CA THR A 102 -9.61 26.32 22.96
C THR A 102 -9.74 25.33 24.12
N VAL A 103 -9.18 24.14 23.98
CA VAL A 103 -9.06 23.14 25.05
C VAL A 103 -7.60 23.06 25.47
N ASP A 104 -7.29 23.55 26.67
CA ASP A 104 -5.93 23.60 27.21
C ASP A 104 -5.37 22.21 27.52
N ALA A 105 -4.04 22.09 27.52
CA ALA A 105 -3.35 20.90 28.01
C ALA A 105 -3.80 20.55 29.44
N GLY A 106 -4.14 19.27 29.66
CA GLY A 106 -4.68 18.75 30.92
C GLY A 106 -6.20 18.75 31.02
N ALA A 107 -6.89 19.64 30.29
CA ALA A 107 -8.35 19.68 30.29
C ALA A 107 -8.96 18.71 29.25
N THR A 108 -10.19 18.26 29.50
CA THR A 108 -10.98 17.49 28.52
C THR A 108 -12.31 18.17 28.25
N LEU A 109 -12.59 18.46 26.98
CA LEU A 109 -13.92 18.83 26.50
C LEU A 109 -14.55 17.61 25.83
N GLN A 110 -15.82 17.34 26.10
CA GLN A 110 -16.55 16.26 25.46
C GLN A 110 -17.82 16.80 24.80
N TYR A 111 -17.96 16.54 23.50
CA TYR A 111 -19.18 16.76 22.75
C TYR A 111 -20.09 15.54 22.83
N GLY A 112 -21.28 15.73 23.39
CA GLY A 112 -22.31 14.71 23.52
C GLY A 112 -22.03 13.65 24.58
N ASN A 113 -23.01 12.77 24.78
CA ASN A 113 -22.98 11.65 25.71
C ASN A 113 -23.50 10.34 25.09
N GLY A 114 -23.33 10.17 23.78
CA GLY A 114 -23.86 9.04 22.99
C GLY A 114 -25.16 9.35 22.24
N GLY A 115 -25.62 10.60 22.28
CA GLY A 115 -26.77 11.10 21.51
C GLY A 115 -26.37 11.93 20.28
N THR A 116 -27.34 12.64 19.70
CA THR A 116 -27.11 13.54 18.56
C THR A 116 -26.72 14.97 18.97
N THR A 117 -26.96 15.35 20.23
CA THR A 117 -26.73 16.70 20.77
C THR A 117 -25.47 16.78 21.64
N GLY A 118 -24.99 18.00 21.87
CA GLY A 118 -23.78 18.29 22.65
C GLY A 118 -22.64 18.89 21.84
N LEU A 119 -22.92 19.42 20.64
CA LEU A 119 -21.92 20.04 19.76
C LEU A 119 -21.88 21.56 19.99
N ILE A 120 -20.68 22.16 19.98
CA ILE A 120 -20.54 23.60 19.76
C ILE A 120 -20.39 23.85 18.25
N GLY A 121 -21.21 24.74 17.69
CA GLY A 121 -20.98 25.24 16.33
C GLY A 121 -22.08 26.15 15.78
N ALA A 122 -21.65 27.01 14.85
CA ALA A 122 -22.47 27.81 13.95
C ALA A 122 -22.22 27.39 12.49
N PHE A 123 -23.28 27.23 11.70
CA PHE A 123 -23.22 26.59 10.38
C PHE A 123 -23.82 27.47 9.25
N PRO A 124 -23.28 28.69 8.99
CA PRO A 124 -23.92 29.66 8.09
C PRO A 124 -23.77 29.36 6.59
N TYR A 125 -22.87 28.45 6.20
CA TYR A 125 -22.33 28.41 4.83
C TYR A 125 -23.12 27.58 3.81
N ASN A 126 -24.21 26.91 4.19
CA ASN A 126 -25.03 26.04 3.29
C ASN A 126 -24.20 25.06 2.43
N SER A 127 -23.12 24.52 3.00
CA SER A 127 -22.15 23.67 2.31
C SER A 127 -22.76 22.35 1.81
N PRO A 128 -22.42 21.87 0.61
CA PRO A 128 -22.90 20.60 0.08
C PRO A 128 -22.28 19.39 0.80
N GLY A 129 -23.12 18.41 1.14
CA GLY A 129 -22.71 17.11 1.71
C GLY A 129 -22.44 17.09 3.21
N TYR A 130 -22.09 18.22 3.83
CA TYR A 130 -21.87 18.37 5.27
C TYR A 130 -22.13 19.81 5.71
N GLN A 131 -22.29 20.05 7.02
CA GLN A 131 -22.40 21.40 7.56
C GLN A 131 -21.00 21.90 7.99
N GLN A 132 -20.41 22.83 7.24
CA GLN A 132 -19.14 23.48 7.58
C GLN A 132 -19.34 24.34 8.82
N ASN A 133 -18.58 24.06 9.88
CA ASN A 133 -18.60 24.87 11.09
C ASN A 133 -17.81 26.17 10.87
N GLN A 134 -18.34 27.29 11.38
CA GLN A 134 -17.62 28.56 11.49
C GLN A 134 -16.68 28.56 12.69
N ASP A 135 -17.04 27.88 13.77
CA ASP A 135 -16.32 27.90 15.03
C ASP A 135 -15.12 26.94 14.98
N ASN A 136 -13.97 27.49 14.59
CA ASN A 136 -12.70 26.77 14.58
C ASN A 136 -12.25 26.40 16.00
N ILE A 137 -11.50 25.30 16.13
CA ILE A 137 -11.11 24.74 17.43
C ILE A 137 -9.60 24.54 17.56
N ARG A 138 -9.09 24.78 18.76
CA ARG A 138 -7.75 24.42 19.21
C ARG A 138 -7.83 23.37 20.30
N VAL A 139 -7.14 22.25 20.10
CA VAL A 139 -7.09 21.14 21.07
C VAL A 139 -5.64 20.89 21.45
N ASP A 140 -5.22 21.39 22.61
CA ASP A 140 -3.94 21.06 23.26
C ASP A 140 -4.13 20.03 24.39
N GLY A 141 -5.34 19.94 24.95
CA GLY A 141 -5.79 18.87 25.85
C GLY A 141 -6.44 17.70 25.09
N THR A 142 -7.62 17.28 25.56
CA THR A 142 -8.40 16.21 24.91
C THR A 142 -9.77 16.72 24.45
N LEU A 143 -10.16 16.41 23.22
CA LEU A 143 -11.54 16.56 22.73
C LEU A 143 -12.15 15.18 22.51
N ASN A 144 -13.19 14.83 23.28
CA ASN A 144 -13.92 13.57 23.13
C ASN A 144 -15.22 13.77 22.33
N LEU A 145 -15.45 12.94 21.32
CA LEU A 145 -16.49 13.08 20.30
C LEU A 145 -17.55 11.97 20.45
N SER A 146 -18.44 12.14 21.42
CA SER A 146 -19.47 11.16 21.81
C SER A 146 -20.82 11.52 21.19
N LEU A 147 -20.83 11.63 19.85
CA LEU A 147 -21.99 12.03 19.03
C LEU A 147 -22.36 10.93 18.01
N THR A 148 -23.66 10.72 17.78
CA THR A 148 -24.22 9.73 16.83
C THR A 148 -24.78 10.36 15.53
N ARG A 149 -24.19 11.46 15.08
CA ARG A 149 -24.52 12.15 13.81
C ARG A 149 -23.29 12.45 12.97
N LEU A 150 -23.49 12.98 11.75
CA LEU A 150 -22.45 13.67 11.00
C LEU A 150 -22.17 15.04 11.63
N PHE A 151 -20.90 15.42 11.80
CA PHE A 151 -20.50 16.75 12.31
C PHE A 151 -19.11 17.15 11.79
N ASN A 152 -18.84 18.45 11.78
CA ASN A 152 -17.55 19.05 11.42
C ASN A 152 -17.08 19.99 12.53
N LEU A 153 -15.77 20.07 12.74
CA LEU A 153 -15.14 20.83 13.82
C LEU A 153 -14.52 22.17 13.35
N GLY A 154 -14.86 22.62 12.13
CA GLY A 154 -14.17 23.75 11.51
C GLY A 154 -12.73 23.40 11.13
N THR A 155 -11.88 24.42 11.10
CA THR A 155 -10.41 24.27 11.06
C THR A 155 -9.89 23.87 12.44
N ILE A 156 -9.10 22.79 12.47
CA ILE A 156 -8.57 22.21 13.70
C ILE A 156 -7.10 22.60 13.89
N SER A 157 -6.74 23.01 15.11
CA SER A 157 -5.38 23.37 15.52
C SER A 157 -5.02 22.79 16.89
N GLY A 158 -3.77 22.96 17.32
CA GLY A 158 -3.26 22.42 18.59
C GLY A 158 -2.58 21.05 18.46
N SER A 159 -2.00 20.58 19.57
CA SER A 159 -1.11 19.41 19.64
C SER A 159 -1.65 18.24 20.50
N GLY A 160 -2.88 18.35 21.00
CA GLY A 160 -3.53 17.41 21.91
C GLY A 160 -4.05 16.14 21.24
N THR A 161 -5.15 15.59 21.75
CA THR A 161 -5.78 14.38 21.19
C THR A 161 -7.27 14.59 20.92
N ILE A 162 -7.72 14.19 19.73
CA ILE A 162 -9.13 14.15 19.36
C ILE A 162 -9.55 12.68 19.36
N VAL A 163 -10.47 12.32 20.24
CA VAL A 163 -10.92 10.94 20.47
C VAL A 163 -12.38 10.81 20.04
N GLN A 164 -12.68 9.81 19.22
CA GLN A 164 -14.03 9.30 19.03
C GLN A 164 -14.12 7.94 19.77
N PRO A 165 -15.12 7.71 20.64
CA PRO A 165 -15.31 6.40 21.26
C PRO A 165 -15.62 5.28 20.24
N ARG A 166 -15.39 4.03 20.66
CA ARG A 166 -15.83 2.83 19.93
C ARG A 166 -17.37 2.70 20.00
N ASN A 167 -17.97 2.08 18.99
CA ASN A 167 -19.42 1.90 18.83
C ASN A 167 -20.23 3.22 18.77
N MET A 168 -19.55 4.33 18.44
CA MET A 168 -20.10 5.66 18.30
C MET A 168 -20.45 5.92 16.83
N TRP A 169 -21.67 5.57 16.43
CA TRP A 169 -22.14 5.62 15.02
C TRP A 169 -22.41 7.03 14.48
N GLY A 170 -21.64 8.03 14.94
CA GLY A 170 -21.52 9.32 14.28
C GLY A 170 -20.27 9.36 13.40
N THR A 171 -20.19 10.38 12.55
CA THR A 171 -19.10 10.54 11.59
C THR A 171 -18.49 11.92 11.75
N LEU A 172 -17.21 11.94 12.15
CA LEU A 172 -16.39 13.15 12.06
C LEU A 172 -16.08 13.42 10.57
N GLN A 173 -16.51 14.56 10.06
CA GLN A 173 -16.18 15.03 8.72
C GLN A 173 -14.99 16.00 8.78
N LEU A 174 -13.84 15.54 8.30
CA LEU A 174 -12.64 16.36 8.11
C LEU A 174 -12.65 16.93 6.69
N CYS A 175 -12.58 18.25 6.59
CA CYS A 175 -12.57 19.02 5.34
C CYS A 175 -11.67 20.25 5.52
N GLY A 176 -11.08 20.73 4.43
CA GLY A 176 -10.09 21.82 4.44
C GLY A 176 -8.71 21.39 4.93
N SER A 177 -7.75 22.31 4.89
CA SER A 177 -6.43 22.12 5.51
C SER A 177 -6.49 22.55 6.98
N SER A 178 -5.97 21.72 7.89
CA SER A 178 -5.98 21.98 9.33
C SER A 178 -4.56 21.86 9.91
N PRO A 179 -4.03 22.89 10.59
CA PRO A 179 -2.66 22.90 11.12
C PRO A 179 -2.44 21.98 12.34
N PHE A 180 -3.48 21.28 12.81
CA PHE A 180 -3.44 20.30 13.91
C PHE A 180 -2.22 19.37 13.84
N SER A 181 -1.47 19.30 14.95
CA SER A 181 -0.26 18.49 15.09
C SER A 181 -0.39 17.34 16.08
N GLY A 182 -1.58 17.18 16.67
CA GLY A 182 -1.87 16.13 17.64
C GLY A 182 -2.19 14.76 17.04
N VAL A 183 -2.86 13.92 17.83
CA VAL A 183 -3.31 12.57 17.43
C VAL A 183 -4.83 12.52 17.24
N LEU A 184 -5.28 11.83 16.20
CA LEU A 184 -6.68 11.45 16.02
C LEU A 184 -6.87 9.98 16.41
N ASP A 185 -7.67 9.71 17.44
CA ASP A 185 -8.07 8.37 17.84
C ASP A 185 -9.53 8.12 17.42
N ILE A 186 -9.72 7.38 16.34
CA ILE A 186 -11.02 7.15 15.70
C ILE A 186 -11.57 5.78 16.10
N GLY A 187 -12.49 5.77 17.06
CA GLY A 187 -13.10 4.55 17.59
C GLY A 187 -14.07 3.84 16.65
N THR A 188 -14.72 4.53 15.72
CA THR A 188 -15.82 3.93 14.91
C THR A 188 -15.74 4.33 13.43
N GLY A 189 -15.70 5.61 13.11
CA GLY A 189 -15.55 6.05 11.74
C GLY A 189 -15.39 7.56 11.56
N ALA A 190 -14.54 7.93 10.60
CA ALA A 190 -14.31 9.32 10.19
C ALA A 190 -14.16 9.41 8.67
N ASN A 191 -14.69 10.50 8.10
CA ASN A 191 -14.48 10.87 6.71
C ASN A 191 -13.31 11.86 6.65
N TYR A 192 -12.27 11.51 5.89
CA TYR A 192 -11.17 12.39 5.54
C TYR A 192 -11.34 12.81 4.07
N ALA A 193 -11.57 14.11 3.87
CA ALA A 193 -12.09 14.65 2.63
C ALA A 193 -13.47 14.04 2.30
N GLY A 194 -13.96 14.29 1.08
CA GLY A 194 -15.26 13.84 0.64
C GLY A 194 -15.51 14.23 -0.81
N THR A 195 -16.64 13.79 -1.35
CA THR A 195 -17.03 14.10 -2.74
C THR A 195 -17.25 15.60 -2.99
N THR A 196 -17.39 16.38 -1.92
CA THR A 196 -17.66 17.81 -1.88
C THR A 196 -16.64 18.59 -1.03
N CYS A 197 -15.52 17.99 -0.61
CA CYS A 197 -14.43 18.73 0.05
C CYS A 197 -13.09 17.99 -0.10
N ALA A 198 -11.99 18.72 -0.26
CA ALA A 198 -10.66 18.16 -0.01
C ALA A 198 -10.35 18.23 1.49
N ALA A 199 -9.36 17.47 1.97
CA ALA A 199 -8.81 17.58 3.32
C ALA A 199 -7.29 17.46 3.29
N ASP A 200 -6.64 18.14 4.23
CA ASP A 200 -5.18 18.09 4.41
C ASP A 200 -4.84 18.26 5.91
N LEU A 201 -4.06 17.32 6.45
CA LEU A 201 -3.54 17.36 7.82
C LEU A 201 -2.01 17.30 7.77
N PRO A 202 -1.32 18.37 7.36
CA PRO A 202 0.11 18.32 7.06
C PRO A 202 0.98 18.03 8.30
N ASN A 203 0.52 18.45 9.48
CA ASN A 203 1.29 18.35 10.73
C ASN A 203 0.84 17.23 11.67
N ALA A 204 -0.30 16.57 11.40
CA ALA A 204 -0.90 15.64 12.37
C ALA A 204 0.04 14.45 12.61
N LYS A 205 0.29 14.13 13.89
CA LYS A 205 1.32 13.19 14.33
C LYS A 205 1.01 11.74 13.95
N ALA A 206 -0.23 11.31 14.16
CA ALA A 206 -0.69 9.95 13.87
C ALA A 206 -2.21 9.86 13.83
N VAL A 207 -2.72 8.80 13.21
CA VAL A 207 -4.11 8.34 13.35
C VAL A 207 -4.12 6.98 14.04
N LEU A 208 -4.70 6.88 15.22
CA LEU A 208 -5.09 5.60 15.82
C LEU A 208 -6.46 5.23 15.26
N ASN A 209 -6.48 4.33 14.27
CA ASN A 209 -7.72 3.84 13.68
C ASN A 209 -8.20 2.60 14.45
N ARG A 210 -9.44 2.61 14.92
CA ARG A 210 -10.09 1.49 15.62
C ARG A 210 -11.45 1.12 15.01
N GLY A 211 -11.76 1.71 13.84
CA GLY A 211 -12.94 1.46 13.02
C GLY A 211 -12.60 1.70 11.55
N SER A 212 -13.39 2.53 10.86
CA SER A 212 -13.20 2.82 9.43
C SER A 212 -12.74 4.26 9.17
N TRP A 213 -11.57 4.42 8.57
CA TRP A 213 -11.11 5.70 8.02
C TRP A 213 -11.48 5.77 6.53
N ILE A 214 -12.42 6.64 6.17
CA ILE A 214 -13.01 6.71 4.83
C ILE A 214 -12.41 7.92 4.12
N ILE A 215 -11.82 7.70 2.94
CA ILE A 215 -11.23 8.73 2.09
C ILE A 215 -12.04 8.80 0.78
N ASP A 216 -12.37 9.99 0.33
CA ASP A 216 -12.92 10.27 -1.01
C ASP A 216 -12.36 11.61 -1.51
N THR A 217 -12.65 11.98 -2.75
CA THR A 217 -12.12 13.21 -3.37
C THR A 217 -13.24 14.02 -4.04
N PRO A 218 -13.11 15.35 -4.16
CA PRO A 218 -13.82 16.09 -5.20
C PRO A 218 -13.30 15.65 -6.59
N LEU A 219 -14.01 16.00 -7.67
CA LEU A 219 -13.54 15.74 -9.04
C LEU A 219 -12.22 16.46 -9.34
N ASN A 220 -11.33 15.80 -10.09
CA ASN A 220 -10.01 16.32 -10.50
C ASN A 220 -9.10 16.79 -9.34
N HIS A 221 -9.26 16.23 -8.14
CA HIS A 221 -8.45 16.59 -6.98
C HIS A 221 -7.46 15.49 -6.59
N THR A 222 -6.34 15.88 -5.99
CA THR A 222 -5.46 14.94 -5.27
C THR A 222 -5.63 15.17 -3.78
N VAL A 223 -5.96 14.11 -3.04
CA VAL A 223 -5.99 14.11 -1.56
C VAL A 223 -4.76 13.36 -1.06
N VAL A 224 -4.01 13.97 -0.15
CA VAL A 224 -2.79 13.37 0.42
C VAL A 224 -2.99 13.09 1.91
N GLN A 225 -2.63 11.89 2.33
CA GLN A 225 -2.65 11.45 3.72
C GLN A 225 -1.23 11.01 4.11
N ARG A 226 -0.60 11.78 5.00
CA ARG A 226 0.84 11.62 5.35
C ARG A 226 1.05 10.87 6.66
N GLN A 227 0.00 10.76 7.47
CA GLN A 227 0.05 10.22 8.82
C GLN A 227 0.38 8.74 8.82
N ASN A 228 1.16 8.31 9.80
CA ASN A 228 1.18 6.92 10.21
C ASN A 228 -0.18 6.56 10.84
N PHE A 229 -0.77 5.47 10.36
CA PHE A 229 -1.95 4.86 10.92
C PHE A 229 -1.54 3.72 11.86
N TYR A 230 -2.28 3.58 12.95
CA TYR A 230 -2.12 2.48 13.89
C TYR A 230 -3.45 1.76 14.08
N SER A 231 -3.45 0.44 13.89
CA SER A 231 -4.54 -0.45 14.28
C SER A 231 -4.36 -0.96 15.72
N ARG A 232 -5.47 -1.21 16.41
CA ARG A 232 -5.53 -1.96 17.69
C ARG A 232 -6.67 -2.95 17.75
N GLU A 233 -7.44 -3.08 16.68
CA GLU A 233 -8.76 -3.71 16.69
C GLU A 233 -8.90 -4.55 15.42
N TYR A 234 -9.38 -5.78 15.59
CA TYR A 234 -9.59 -6.69 14.47
C TYR A 234 -10.52 -6.11 13.41
N GLY A 235 -10.09 -6.15 12.15
CA GLY A 235 -10.92 -5.82 10.99
C GLY A 235 -11.13 -4.32 10.76
N ASN A 236 -10.36 -3.47 11.43
CA ASN A 236 -10.37 -2.03 11.18
C ASN A 236 -9.72 -1.69 9.81
N ASP A 237 -10.21 -0.66 9.13
CA ASP A 237 -9.88 -0.46 7.71
C ASP A 237 -9.72 0.99 7.26
N VAL A 238 -9.02 1.14 6.14
CA VAL A 238 -8.94 2.38 5.36
C VAL A 238 -9.69 2.15 4.05
N ASN A 239 -10.85 2.78 3.91
CA ASN A 239 -11.69 2.70 2.72
C ASN A 239 -11.34 3.88 1.80
N VAL A 240 -10.97 3.59 0.55
CA VAL A 240 -10.48 4.61 -0.39
C VAL A 240 -11.35 4.65 -1.63
N HIS A 241 -12.06 5.76 -1.78
CA HIS A 241 -12.77 6.17 -2.98
C HIS A 241 -11.96 7.28 -3.69
N SER A 242 -12.17 7.44 -5.00
CA SER A 242 -11.81 8.67 -5.70
C SER A 242 -12.79 8.92 -6.83
N ARG A 243 -13.01 10.21 -7.13
CA ARG A 243 -13.84 10.63 -8.27
C ARG A 243 -13.02 10.60 -9.57
N PRO A 244 -13.66 10.60 -10.76
CA PRO A 244 -12.96 10.72 -12.03
C PRO A 244 -11.91 11.85 -12.05
N GLY A 245 -10.76 11.57 -12.69
CA GLY A 245 -9.62 12.49 -12.74
C GLY A 245 -8.90 12.74 -11.40
N SER A 246 -9.25 12.00 -10.33
CA SER A 246 -8.82 12.28 -8.96
C SER A 246 -8.02 11.13 -8.37
N LYS A 247 -7.11 11.45 -7.45
CA LYS A 247 -6.16 10.50 -6.85
C LYS A 247 -6.09 10.64 -5.33
N VAL A 248 -5.90 9.52 -4.64
CA VAL A 248 -5.52 9.50 -3.23
C VAL A 248 -4.06 9.04 -3.10
N ILE A 249 -3.23 9.81 -2.38
CA ILE A 249 -1.83 9.46 -2.10
C ILE A 249 -1.65 9.18 -0.61
N LEU A 250 -1.19 7.98 -0.27
CA LEU A 250 -0.93 7.52 1.09
C LEU A 250 0.58 7.37 1.28
N THR A 251 1.22 8.23 2.09
CA THR A 251 2.69 8.26 2.22
C THR A 251 3.23 7.79 3.56
N GLY A 252 2.37 7.71 4.59
CA GLY A 252 2.71 7.10 5.89
C GLY A 252 2.66 5.57 5.87
N THR A 253 2.76 4.95 7.04
CA THR A 253 2.59 3.50 7.24
C THR A 253 1.34 3.19 8.05
N TYR A 254 0.56 2.20 7.63
CA TYR A 254 -0.51 1.58 8.40
C TYR A 254 0.02 0.35 9.15
N SER A 255 0.38 0.57 10.42
CA SER A 255 0.96 -0.41 11.34
C SER A 255 -0.09 -0.93 12.34
N TYR A 256 0.23 -1.99 13.07
CA TYR A 256 -0.35 -2.28 14.39
C TYR A 256 0.25 -1.37 15.46
N SER A 257 -0.43 -1.20 16.60
CA SER A 257 0.10 -0.62 17.85
C SER A 257 -0.16 -1.58 19.01
N ASP A 258 0.89 -1.90 19.76
CA ASP A 258 0.87 -2.84 20.89
C ASP A 258 0.81 -2.15 22.27
N ASN A 259 0.91 -0.82 22.30
CA ASN A 259 0.69 -0.03 23.52
C ASN A 259 -0.78 0.43 23.64
N THR A 260 -1.20 0.89 24.82
CA THR A 260 -2.57 1.36 25.08
C THR A 260 -2.73 2.89 25.01
N GLY A 261 -1.65 3.65 24.85
CA GLY A 261 -1.67 5.11 24.89
C GLY A 261 -2.39 5.72 23.68
N THR A 262 -3.32 6.64 23.92
CA THR A 262 -4.09 7.34 22.87
C THR A 262 -3.36 8.55 22.31
N THR A 263 -2.50 9.19 23.10
CA THR A 263 -1.72 10.40 22.75
C THR A 263 -0.42 10.11 21.98
N SER A 264 0.03 8.85 21.98
CA SER A 264 1.26 8.37 21.32
C SER A 264 1.14 6.89 20.93
N PRO A 265 0.29 6.56 19.94
CA PRO A 265 0.26 5.21 19.38
C PRO A 265 1.63 4.89 18.73
N ALA A 266 2.15 3.72 19.06
CA ALA A 266 3.43 3.21 18.57
C ALA A 266 3.42 1.67 18.58
N LEU A 267 4.44 1.08 17.95
CA LEU A 267 4.67 -0.36 17.94
C LEU A 267 6.06 -0.65 18.52
N SER A 268 6.16 -1.49 19.56
CA SER A 268 7.46 -1.78 20.19
C SER A 268 8.41 -2.61 19.30
N ASN A 269 7.84 -3.44 18.41
CA ASN A 269 8.59 -4.32 17.51
C ASN A 269 7.88 -4.39 16.14
N SER A 270 8.56 -3.92 15.09
CA SER A 270 8.03 -3.90 13.72
C SER A 270 7.68 -5.28 13.17
N ASN A 271 8.28 -6.36 13.69
CA ASN A 271 7.95 -7.75 13.30
C ASN A 271 6.50 -8.13 13.65
N LEU A 272 5.86 -7.45 14.60
CA LEU A 272 4.44 -7.66 14.95
C LEU A 272 3.47 -7.23 13.84
N ASN A 273 3.94 -6.55 12.79
CA ASN A 273 3.15 -6.37 11.57
C ASN A 273 3.08 -7.65 10.70
N TRP A 274 4.01 -8.59 10.88
CA TRP A 274 4.23 -9.76 10.02
C TRP A 274 3.89 -11.11 10.66
N VAL A 275 3.51 -11.12 11.94
CA VAL A 275 3.06 -12.32 12.68
C VAL A 275 1.73 -12.03 13.37
N SER A 276 0.79 -12.98 13.37
CA SER A 276 -0.49 -12.78 14.07
C SER A 276 -0.29 -12.64 15.58
N VAL A 277 -0.99 -11.70 16.20
CA VAL A 277 -1.05 -11.54 17.67
C VAL A 277 -2.32 -12.16 18.25
N ALA A 278 -2.42 -12.23 19.58
CA ALA A 278 -3.62 -12.70 20.27
C ALA A 278 -4.88 -11.96 19.77
N HIS A 279 -5.98 -12.70 19.60
CA HIS A 279 -7.25 -12.21 19.02
C HIS A 279 -7.13 -11.53 17.65
N GLN A 280 -6.00 -11.72 16.93
CA GLN A 280 -5.74 -11.10 15.63
C GLN A 280 -5.88 -9.55 15.64
N LEU A 281 -5.59 -8.89 16.77
CA LEU A 281 -5.75 -7.43 16.92
C LEU A 281 -4.90 -6.58 15.95
N ASN A 282 -3.93 -7.20 15.27
CA ASN A 282 -3.13 -6.57 14.21
C ASN A 282 -3.71 -6.73 12.80
N LYS A 283 -4.77 -7.53 12.62
CA LYS A 283 -5.45 -7.75 11.33
C LYS A 283 -6.25 -6.51 10.94
N ARG A 284 -5.70 -5.78 9.98
CA ARG A 284 -6.21 -4.53 9.41
C ARG A 284 -6.23 -4.59 7.88
N GLY A 285 -6.85 -3.65 7.19
CA GLY A 285 -6.77 -3.66 5.74
C GLY A 285 -7.17 -2.37 5.04
N THR A 286 -7.12 -2.42 3.71
CA THR A 286 -7.67 -1.37 2.87
C THR A 286 -8.62 -1.95 1.83
N ASN A 287 -9.71 -1.23 1.59
CA ASN A 287 -10.60 -1.47 0.46
C ASN A 287 -10.43 -0.29 -0.51
N ILE A 288 -10.08 -0.58 -1.75
CA ILE A 288 -9.98 0.41 -2.82
C ILE A 288 -11.22 0.22 -3.68
N GLU A 289 -12.07 1.24 -3.67
CA GLU A 289 -13.49 1.13 -4.03
C GLU A 289 -13.78 1.75 -5.41
N GLY A 290 -13.02 1.30 -6.41
CA GLY A 290 -13.03 1.91 -7.75
C GLY A 290 -12.35 3.27 -7.73
N ALA A 291 -11.13 3.33 -7.20
CA ALA A 291 -10.36 4.56 -7.00
C ALA A 291 -8.94 4.46 -7.59
N ASP A 292 -8.33 5.60 -7.94
CA ASP A 292 -6.89 5.70 -8.22
C ASP A 292 -6.13 6.04 -6.94
N VAL A 293 -5.32 5.09 -6.48
CA VAL A 293 -4.59 5.15 -5.21
C VAL A 293 -3.11 4.97 -5.47
N GLN A 294 -2.31 5.79 -4.80
CA GLN A 294 -0.86 5.70 -4.82
C GLN A 294 -0.33 5.49 -3.40
N TRP A 295 0.47 4.45 -3.22
CA TRP A 295 1.22 4.22 -1.99
C TRP A 295 2.66 4.72 -2.17
N GLY A 296 3.09 5.59 -1.25
CA GLY A 296 4.30 6.37 -1.39
C GLY A 296 4.16 7.50 -2.42
N ASP A 297 5.11 8.42 -2.39
CA ASP A 297 5.22 9.59 -3.27
C ASP A 297 6.56 9.64 -4.03
N GLY A 298 7.36 8.58 -3.93
CA GLY A 298 8.71 8.53 -4.46
C GLY A 298 9.78 9.16 -3.56
N THR A 299 9.47 9.50 -2.31
CA THR A 299 10.44 10.01 -1.32
C THR A 299 10.80 9.02 -0.21
N THR A 300 10.08 7.89 -0.13
CA THR A 300 10.24 6.87 0.92
C THR A 300 10.41 5.46 0.34
N HIS A 301 10.96 4.56 1.15
CA HIS A 301 11.04 3.10 0.93
C HIS A 301 10.33 2.32 2.06
N GLN A 302 9.43 2.96 2.81
CA GLN A 302 8.58 2.28 3.79
C GLN A 302 7.25 1.93 3.13
N ILE A 303 6.93 0.64 3.02
CA ILE A 303 5.66 0.21 2.41
C ILE A 303 4.47 0.69 3.25
N PHE A 304 3.43 1.23 2.60
CA PHE A 304 2.23 1.71 3.29
C PHE A 304 1.60 0.66 4.20
N MET A 305 1.55 -0.62 3.80
CA MET A 305 0.95 -1.67 4.63
C MET A 305 1.85 -2.91 4.75
N PRO A 306 2.75 -2.97 5.76
CA PRO A 306 3.59 -4.14 6.02
C PRO A 306 2.76 -5.28 6.64
N GLY A 307 2.96 -6.51 6.17
CA GLY A 307 2.29 -7.68 6.75
C GLY A 307 2.07 -8.83 5.78
N THR A 308 1.35 -9.85 6.27
CA THR A 308 1.04 -11.10 5.56
C THR A 308 -0.47 -11.25 5.35
N ALA A 309 -0.90 -12.34 4.71
CA ALA A 309 -2.33 -12.67 4.56
C ALA A 309 -3.05 -12.84 5.92
N GLU A 310 -2.32 -13.18 6.98
CA GLU A 310 -2.83 -13.39 8.35
C GLU A 310 -2.90 -12.10 9.17
N THR A 311 -2.18 -11.04 8.78
CA THR A 311 -2.09 -9.76 9.52
C THR A 311 -2.60 -8.54 8.74
N ALA A 312 -2.80 -8.64 7.44
CA ALA A 312 -3.29 -7.54 6.62
C ALA A 312 -4.17 -8.01 5.43
N TYR A 313 -4.88 -7.10 4.76
CA TYR A 313 -5.60 -7.40 3.51
C TYR A 313 -5.75 -6.18 2.58
N ILE A 314 -5.74 -6.42 1.26
CA ILE A 314 -5.99 -5.41 0.22
C ILE A 314 -7.11 -5.93 -0.68
N ASN A 315 -8.23 -5.22 -0.68
CA ASN A 315 -9.33 -5.49 -1.59
C ASN A 315 -9.39 -4.42 -2.69
N LEU A 316 -9.42 -4.84 -3.95
CA LEU A 316 -9.67 -4.01 -5.12
C LEU A 316 -11.06 -4.30 -5.66
N HIS A 317 -11.94 -3.29 -5.67
CA HIS A 317 -13.29 -3.41 -6.22
C HIS A 317 -13.43 -2.55 -7.49
N ALA A 318 -14.40 -2.92 -8.32
CA ALA A 318 -14.83 -2.12 -9.46
C ALA A 318 -16.24 -1.60 -9.20
N ASN A 319 -16.38 -0.28 -9.19
CA ASN A 319 -17.65 0.43 -9.03
C ASN A 319 -18.01 1.12 -10.36
N SER A 320 -18.11 2.46 -10.40
CA SER A 320 -18.22 3.20 -11.67
C SER A 320 -16.96 3.15 -12.54
N GLN A 321 -15.83 2.75 -11.94
CA GLN A 321 -14.54 2.51 -12.57
C GLN A 321 -13.84 1.36 -11.83
N ARG A 322 -12.84 0.75 -12.47
CA ARG A 322 -11.94 -0.23 -11.83
C ARG A 322 -11.00 0.48 -10.86
N SER A 323 -10.51 -0.24 -9.86
CA SER A 323 -9.47 0.29 -8.98
C SER A 323 -8.11 0.36 -9.66
N ARG A 324 -7.26 1.26 -9.21
CA ARG A 324 -5.85 1.35 -9.62
C ARG A 324 -4.99 1.54 -8.38
N LEU A 325 -3.96 0.71 -8.22
CA LEU A 325 -2.99 0.81 -7.13
C LEU A 325 -1.58 1.01 -7.69
N THR A 326 -1.00 2.17 -7.40
CA THR A 326 0.35 2.55 -7.82
C THR A 326 1.32 2.46 -6.64
N PHE A 327 2.39 1.66 -6.77
CA PHE A 327 3.49 1.59 -5.82
C PHE A 327 4.58 2.59 -6.25
N ASN A 328 4.86 3.60 -5.43
CA ASN A 328 5.79 4.68 -5.75
C ASN A 328 6.78 4.94 -4.60
N TYR A 329 7.91 4.24 -4.63
CA TYR A 329 8.97 4.29 -3.61
C TYR A 329 10.33 4.66 -4.24
N ASN A 330 11.31 5.05 -3.43
CA ASN A 330 12.69 5.34 -3.87
C ASN A 330 13.71 4.25 -3.47
N GLY A 331 13.22 3.08 -3.08
CA GLY A 331 14.04 1.95 -2.66
C GLY A 331 13.24 0.66 -2.62
N ALA A 332 13.89 -0.41 -2.15
CA ALA A 332 13.28 -1.73 -2.09
C ALA A 332 12.16 -1.83 -1.05
N VAL A 333 11.02 -2.39 -1.45
CA VAL A 333 9.89 -2.70 -0.57
C VAL A 333 9.37 -4.12 -0.81
N THR A 334 8.79 -4.74 0.22
CA THR A 334 8.19 -6.07 0.13
C THR A 334 6.71 -6.02 0.49
N LEU A 335 5.88 -6.49 -0.44
CA LEU A 335 4.47 -6.82 -0.24
C LEU A 335 4.36 -8.32 0.06
N GLY A 336 4.28 -8.69 1.34
CA GLY A 336 4.16 -10.09 1.79
C GLY A 336 2.73 -10.60 1.91
N LEU A 337 1.76 -9.87 1.37
CA LEU A 337 0.34 -10.23 1.38
C LEU A 337 -0.24 -10.21 -0.04
N PRO A 338 -1.31 -10.98 -0.28
CA PRO A 338 -2.01 -10.96 -1.56
C PRO A 338 -2.91 -9.71 -1.70
N ILE A 339 -2.88 -9.12 -2.89
CA ILE A 339 -3.93 -8.24 -3.40
C ILE A 339 -5.03 -9.11 -3.99
N GLY A 340 -6.29 -8.88 -3.60
CA GLY A 340 -7.45 -9.55 -4.19
C GLY A 340 -8.72 -8.72 -4.08
N GLY A 341 -9.87 -9.38 -3.98
CA GLY A 341 -11.17 -8.74 -3.73
C GLY A 341 -11.98 -9.56 -2.73
N GLY A 342 -13.11 -9.02 -2.26
CA GLY A 342 -13.93 -9.71 -1.29
C GLY A 342 -15.00 -8.84 -0.66
N LYS A 343 -15.29 -9.07 0.62
CA LYS A 343 -16.14 -8.18 1.42
C LYS A 343 -15.60 -8.11 2.85
N TYR A 344 -15.37 -6.91 3.37
CA TYR A 344 -14.76 -6.74 4.70
C TYR A 344 -13.42 -7.50 4.77
N HIS A 345 -13.22 -8.31 5.83
CA HIS A 345 -12.06 -9.17 6.02
C HIS A 345 -12.14 -10.53 5.28
N ASP A 346 -13.25 -10.84 4.58
CA ASP A 346 -13.36 -12.00 3.66
C ASP A 346 -12.62 -11.73 2.34
N THR A 347 -11.35 -11.34 2.46
CA THR A 347 -10.45 -11.08 1.33
C THR A 347 -10.14 -12.38 0.58
N LEU A 348 -9.83 -12.27 -0.71
CA LEU A 348 -9.59 -13.38 -1.65
C LEU A 348 -10.83 -14.26 -1.94
N ALA A 349 -12.04 -13.82 -1.57
CA ALA A 349 -13.28 -14.49 -1.97
C ALA A 349 -13.55 -14.38 -3.49
N ALA A 350 -12.95 -13.38 -4.16
CA ALA A 350 -12.96 -13.20 -5.60
C ALA A 350 -11.67 -12.51 -6.07
N PRO A 351 -11.29 -12.61 -7.36
CA PRO A 351 -10.19 -11.82 -7.89
C PRO A 351 -10.44 -10.32 -7.70
N GLY A 352 -9.41 -9.58 -7.28
CA GLY A 352 -9.44 -8.12 -7.19
C GLY A 352 -9.68 -7.48 -8.56
N ALA A 353 -10.59 -6.51 -8.62
CA ALA A 353 -10.99 -5.84 -9.85
C ALA A 353 -10.27 -4.50 -10.01
N GLY A 354 -8.95 -4.56 -10.26
CA GLY A 354 -8.14 -3.38 -10.48
C GLY A 354 -6.79 -3.63 -11.13
N ASP A 355 -6.11 -2.55 -11.48
CA ASP A 355 -4.86 -2.51 -12.24
C ASP A 355 -3.70 -2.04 -11.35
N ILE A 356 -2.53 -2.64 -11.50
CA ILE A 356 -1.35 -2.38 -10.66
C ILE A 356 -0.27 -1.65 -11.47
N VAL A 357 0.36 -0.64 -10.86
CA VAL A 357 1.49 0.08 -11.45
C VAL A 357 2.66 0.17 -10.50
N ILE A 358 3.84 -0.21 -10.96
CA ILE A 358 5.11 0.05 -10.29
C ILE A 358 5.70 1.30 -10.95
N ALA A 359 5.73 2.41 -10.20
CA ALA A 359 6.05 3.74 -10.73
C ALA A 359 7.53 3.90 -11.09
N GLY A 360 7.83 4.68 -12.14
CA GLY A 360 9.18 4.87 -12.71
C GLY A 360 10.15 5.70 -11.87
N THR A 361 9.95 5.76 -10.56
CA THR A 361 10.82 6.49 -9.63
C THR A 361 12.17 5.78 -9.51
N PRO A 362 13.31 6.49 -9.57
CA PRO A 362 14.63 5.89 -9.39
C PRO A 362 14.72 5.10 -8.09
N GLY A 363 15.14 3.84 -8.20
CA GLY A 363 15.25 2.92 -7.05
C GLY A 363 13.95 2.22 -6.64
N ASN A 364 12.80 2.49 -7.27
CA ASN A 364 11.55 1.80 -6.96
C ASN A 364 11.64 0.30 -7.30
N ASP A 365 11.59 -0.54 -6.29
CA ASP A 365 11.95 -1.95 -6.41
C ASP A 365 11.03 -2.81 -5.53
N VAL A 366 9.91 -3.21 -6.11
CA VAL A 366 8.77 -3.81 -5.39
C VAL A 366 8.83 -5.33 -5.46
N THR A 367 8.80 -5.99 -4.31
CA THR A 367 8.78 -7.46 -4.22
C THR A 367 7.40 -7.96 -3.83
N PHE A 368 6.76 -8.75 -4.68
CA PHE A 368 5.58 -9.54 -4.34
C PHE A 368 6.05 -10.86 -3.74
N ALA A 369 6.05 -10.94 -2.41
CA ALA A 369 6.43 -12.13 -1.64
C ALA A 369 5.24 -13.05 -1.30
N ALA A 370 4.14 -12.88 -2.04
CA ALA A 370 2.93 -13.69 -1.95
C ALA A 370 2.28 -13.83 -3.34
N ALA A 371 1.50 -14.90 -3.55
CA ALA A 371 0.69 -15.10 -4.74
C ALA A 371 -0.42 -14.04 -4.83
N GLN A 372 -0.42 -13.24 -5.89
CA GLN A 372 -1.41 -12.17 -6.10
C GLN A 372 -2.67 -12.71 -6.79
N PHE A 373 -3.82 -12.11 -6.50
CA PHE A 373 -5.14 -12.61 -6.89
C PHE A 373 -6.04 -11.49 -7.43
N TYR A 374 -5.58 -10.75 -8.44
CA TYR A 374 -6.36 -9.73 -9.15
C TYR A 374 -6.50 -10.02 -10.64
N ASP A 375 -7.66 -9.72 -11.22
CA ASP A 375 -7.89 -9.72 -12.67
C ASP A 375 -7.69 -8.31 -13.21
N GLY A 376 -6.49 -8.05 -13.73
CA GLY A 376 -6.06 -6.75 -14.21
C GLY A 376 -4.61 -6.68 -14.64
N SER A 377 -4.26 -5.58 -15.29
CA SER A 377 -2.94 -5.34 -15.85
C SER A 377 -1.91 -4.99 -14.78
N THR A 378 -0.66 -5.36 -15.03
CA THR A 378 0.51 -4.99 -14.21
C THR A 378 1.48 -4.19 -15.07
N THR A 379 1.62 -2.90 -14.78
CA THR A 379 2.54 -2.00 -15.50
C THR A 379 3.81 -1.79 -14.69
N ILE A 380 4.98 -2.08 -15.28
CA ILE A 380 6.28 -1.72 -14.74
C ILE A 380 6.81 -0.56 -15.57
N GLN A 381 6.92 0.62 -14.97
CA GLN A 381 7.38 1.82 -15.68
C GLN A 381 8.91 1.83 -15.85
N PRO A 382 9.45 2.62 -16.80
CA PRO A 382 10.90 2.76 -16.98
C PRO A 382 11.63 3.13 -15.70
N GLY A 383 12.76 2.47 -15.44
CA GLY A 383 13.57 2.66 -14.22
C GLY A 383 13.09 1.89 -12.99
N ALA A 384 11.87 1.35 -13.00
CA ALA A 384 11.31 0.56 -11.90
C ALA A 384 11.63 -0.94 -12.01
N ARG A 385 11.49 -1.66 -10.89
CA ARG A 385 11.63 -3.12 -10.83
C ARG A 385 10.44 -3.76 -10.12
N LEU A 386 9.97 -4.88 -10.67
CA LEU A 386 9.04 -5.80 -10.00
C LEU A 386 9.73 -7.15 -9.78
N ARG A 387 9.71 -7.64 -8.55
CA ARG A 387 10.14 -8.99 -8.19
C ARG A 387 8.95 -9.87 -7.87
N LEU A 388 8.86 -11.04 -8.51
CA LEU A 388 7.99 -12.14 -8.07
C LEU A 388 8.82 -13.08 -7.20
N GLY A 389 8.49 -13.14 -5.91
CA GLY A 389 9.25 -13.85 -4.89
C GLY A 389 10.49 -13.09 -4.39
N SER A 390 10.96 -13.46 -3.20
CA SER A 390 12.10 -12.82 -2.52
C SER A 390 13.44 -13.54 -2.70
N GLY A 391 13.49 -14.66 -3.42
CA GLY A 391 14.66 -15.54 -3.45
C GLY A 391 14.80 -16.44 -2.20
N THR A 392 13.82 -16.47 -1.30
CA THR A 392 13.84 -17.29 -0.08
C THR A 392 12.62 -18.20 0.06
N ALA A 393 12.80 -19.33 0.73
CA ALA A 393 11.74 -20.33 0.88
C ALA A 393 10.55 -19.79 1.69
N GLY A 394 9.34 -20.02 1.20
CA GLY A 394 8.09 -19.56 1.83
C GLY A 394 7.63 -18.17 1.39
N ALA A 395 8.43 -17.44 0.62
CA ALA A 395 8.14 -16.11 0.09
C ALA A 395 8.23 -16.08 -1.45
N ASP A 396 7.63 -17.09 -2.09
CA ASP A 396 7.43 -17.16 -3.54
C ASP A 396 6.25 -16.26 -3.95
N GLY A 397 6.35 -15.58 -5.10
CA GLY A 397 5.32 -14.70 -5.65
C GLY A 397 4.74 -15.20 -6.96
N SER A 398 3.51 -14.80 -7.28
CA SER A 398 2.91 -15.07 -8.59
C SER A 398 1.90 -13.98 -8.94
N LEU A 399 1.54 -13.88 -10.22
CA LEU A 399 0.36 -13.14 -10.65
C LEU A 399 -0.79 -14.13 -10.93
N TYR A 400 -2.01 -13.61 -10.99
CA TYR A 400 -3.18 -14.37 -11.43
C TYR A 400 -3.20 -14.45 -12.96
N THR A 401 -3.41 -15.65 -13.51
CA THR A 401 -3.29 -15.94 -14.96
C THR A 401 -4.56 -16.56 -15.55
N LYS A 402 -5.72 -16.26 -14.95
CA LYS A 402 -7.04 -16.82 -15.32
C LYS A 402 -8.10 -15.72 -15.42
N GLY A 403 -7.66 -14.48 -15.61
CA GLY A 403 -8.52 -13.33 -15.80
C GLY A 403 -8.90 -13.19 -17.27
N ALA A 404 -9.53 -12.07 -17.59
CA ALA A 404 -9.65 -11.58 -18.96
C ALA A 404 -8.73 -10.38 -19.22
N LEU A 405 -8.14 -9.82 -18.16
CA LEU A 405 -7.37 -8.58 -18.17
C LEU A 405 -5.96 -8.75 -17.60
N ASP A 406 -5.55 -9.97 -17.23
CA ASP A 406 -4.18 -10.24 -16.79
C ASP A 406 -3.18 -10.09 -17.94
N ALA A 407 -2.26 -9.14 -17.75
CA ALA A 407 -1.20 -8.82 -18.68
C ALA A 407 -0.06 -8.10 -17.95
N ILE A 408 1.17 -8.22 -18.46
CA ILE A 408 2.31 -7.43 -18.02
C ILE A 408 2.74 -6.47 -19.13
N SER A 409 2.75 -5.18 -18.81
CA SER A 409 3.42 -4.15 -19.61
C SER A 409 4.70 -3.74 -18.90
N ASP A 410 5.80 -4.39 -19.26
CA ASP A 410 7.12 -4.14 -18.70
C ASP A 410 7.93 -3.19 -19.59
N ASN A 411 8.23 -2.01 -19.07
CA ASN A 411 9.19 -1.07 -19.65
C ASN A 411 10.37 -0.79 -18.71
N GLY A 412 10.49 -1.56 -17.61
CA GLY A 412 11.55 -1.49 -16.61
C GLY A 412 12.25 -2.85 -16.49
N SER A 413 12.04 -3.54 -15.36
CA SER A 413 12.55 -4.89 -15.16
C SER A 413 11.59 -5.78 -14.37
N LEU A 414 11.20 -6.91 -14.95
CA LEU A 414 10.53 -8.02 -14.30
C LEU A 414 11.55 -9.09 -13.89
N ILE A 415 11.63 -9.40 -12.60
CA ILE A 415 12.55 -10.41 -12.06
C ILE A 415 11.74 -11.49 -11.33
N ILE A 416 11.95 -12.76 -11.66
CA ILE A 416 11.29 -13.89 -10.98
C ILE A 416 12.33 -14.62 -10.14
N GLN A 417 12.06 -14.75 -8.84
CA GLN A 417 12.99 -15.27 -7.82
C GLN A 417 12.39 -16.42 -7.01
N ASN A 418 11.31 -17.05 -7.49
CA ASN A 418 10.70 -18.17 -6.80
C ASN A 418 11.69 -19.35 -6.69
N VAL A 419 11.82 -19.89 -5.48
CA VAL A 419 12.77 -20.98 -5.21
C VAL A 419 12.10 -22.36 -5.20
N ARG A 420 10.80 -22.42 -4.89
CA ARG A 420 10.07 -23.68 -4.74
C ARG A 420 8.81 -23.76 -5.59
N THR A 421 8.05 -22.68 -5.69
CA THR A 421 6.74 -22.67 -6.37
C THR A 421 6.89 -22.20 -7.82
N PRO A 422 6.59 -23.04 -8.83
CA PRO A 422 6.63 -22.62 -10.23
C PRO A 422 5.69 -21.44 -10.50
N ALA A 423 6.09 -20.53 -11.37
CA ALA A 423 5.30 -19.39 -11.78
C ALA A 423 4.86 -19.52 -13.25
N THR A 424 3.62 -19.17 -13.56
CA THR A 424 3.20 -18.86 -14.93
C THR A 424 3.03 -17.36 -15.04
N LEU A 425 3.56 -16.75 -16.10
CA LEU A 425 3.36 -15.34 -16.39
C LEU A 425 2.14 -15.13 -17.28
N PRO A 426 1.33 -14.07 -17.04
CA PRO A 426 0.46 -13.48 -18.06
C PRO A 426 1.26 -13.06 -19.30
N ALA A 427 0.57 -12.62 -20.36
CA ALA A 427 1.24 -12.11 -21.56
C ALA A 427 2.17 -10.93 -21.23
N VAL A 428 3.45 -11.01 -21.63
CA VAL A 428 4.47 -10.00 -21.33
C VAL A 428 4.82 -9.18 -22.57
N SER A 429 4.77 -7.86 -22.44
CA SER A 429 4.96 -6.87 -23.51
C SER A 429 5.77 -5.66 -23.04
N GLY A 430 6.32 -4.86 -23.97
CA GLY A 430 7.03 -3.59 -23.68
C GLY A 430 8.53 -3.65 -23.93
N SER A 431 9.26 -2.59 -23.55
CA SER A 431 10.71 -2.47 -23.78
C SER A 431 11.59 -2.95 -22.62
N GLY A 432 10.98 -3.48 -21.56
CA GLY A 432 11.63 -3.90 -20.32
C GLY A 432 12.38 -5.23 -20.43
N SER A 433 12.97 -5.64 -19.31
CA SER A 433 13.86 -6.80 -19.21
C SER A 433 13.26 -7.89 -18.33
N VAL A 434 13.29 -9.14 -18.81
CA VAL A 434 12.79 -10.31 -18.07
C VAL A 434 13.96 -11.12 -17.53
N THR A 435 14.02 -11.31 -16.20
CA THR A 435 15.08 -12.07 -15.54
C THR A 435 14.52 -13.21 -14.71
N GLN A 436 14.85 -14.45 -15.09
CA GLN A 436 14.66 -15.65 -14.29
C GLN A 436 15.88 -15.83 -13.37
N ASN A 437 15.68 -15.68 -12.05
CA ASN A 437 16.72 -15.75 -11.02
C ASN A 437 16.34 -16.65 -9.83
N GLY A 438 15.23 -17.37 -9.90
CA GLY A 438 14.81 -18.36 -8.91
C GLY A 438 15.20 -19.78 -9.32
N THR A 439 15.21 -20.73 -8.38
CA THR A 439 15.44 -22.15 -8.69
C THR A 439 14.19 -22.87 -9.22
N ALA A 440 12.99 -22.31 -9.00
CA ALA A 440 11.75 -22.86 -9.56
C ALA A 440 11.54 -22.42 -11.02
N THR A 441 10.86 -23.26 -11.80
CA THR A 441 10.52 -22.98 -13.20
C THR A 441 9.56 -21.81 -13.34
N THR A 442 9.86 -20.90 -14.27
CA THR A 442 8.92 -19.89 -14.76
C THR A 442 8.47 -20.23 -16.17
N THR A 443 7.16 -20.25 -16.40
CA THR A 443 6.53 -20.50 -17.70
C THR A 443 6.07 -19.19 -18.33
N LEU A 444 6.64 -18.87 -19.49
CA LEU A 444 6.30 -17.72 -20.33
C LEU A 444 5.38 -18.19 -21.47
N THR A 445 4.11 -17.79 -21.42
CA THR A 445 3.05 -18.28 -22.31
C THR A 445 2.80 -17.40 -23.54
N ALA A 446 3.07 -16.10 -23.43
CA ALA A 446 3.04 -15.15 -24.53
C ALA A 446 4.07 -14.04 -24.28
N ALA A 447 4.85 -13.71 -25.32
CA ALA A 447 5.94 -12.76 -25.25
C ALA A 447 5.97 -11.85 -26.49
N SER A 448 5.91 -10.55 -26.27
CA SER A 448 6.08 -9.51 -27.30
C SER A 448 7.03 -8.39 -26.87
N TYR A 449 7.69 -8.54 -25.71
CA TYR A 449 8.68 -7.59 -25.22
C TYR A 449 9.97 -7.61 -26.07
N THR A 450 10.71 -6.51 -26.05
CA THR A 450 11.89 -6.29 -26.89
C THR A 450 13.21 -6.13 -26.13
N GLY A 451 13.18 -5.92 -24.81
CA GLY A 451 14.39 -5.90 -24.00
C GLY A 451 14.99 -7.29 -23.79
N ALA A 452 16.10 -7.34 -23.03
CA ALA A 452 16.87 -8.56 -22.84
C ALA A 452 16.17 -9.59 -21.94
N THR A 453 16.41 -10.87 -22.23
CA THR A 453 16.02 -12.01 -21.40
C THR A 453 17.25 -12.56 -20.68
N THR A 454 17.19 -12.73 -19.36
CA THR A 454 18.29 -13.32 -18.57
C THR A 454 17.78 -14.54 -17.80
N VAL A 455 18.52 -15.64 -17.86
CA VAL A 455 18.33 -16.82 -17.02
C VAL A 455 19.59 -17.00 -16.16
N ALA A 456 19.52 -16.59 -14.90
CA ALA A 456 20.61 -16.72 -13.95
C ALA A 456 20.55 -18.02 -13.15
N ASN A 457 19.34 -18.50 -12.83
CA ASN A 457 19.10 -19.71 -12.04
C ASN A 457 17.83 -20.42 -12.50
N GLY A 458 17.76 -21.73 -12.30
CA GLY A 458 16.55 -22.52 -12.59
C GLY A 458 16.15 -22.50 -14.06
N THR A 459 14.86 -22.70 -14.34
CA THR A 459 14.34 -22.86 -15.71
C THR A 459 13.43 -21.71 -16.13
N LEU A 460 13.69 -21.12 -17.29
CA LEU A 460 12.71 -20.33 -18.04
C LEU A 460 12.15 -21.19 -19.18
N ALA A 461 10.89 -21.61 -19.05
CA ALA A 461 10.19 -22.41 -20.06
C ALA A 461 9.33 -21.50 -20.95
N VAL A 462 9.58 -21.55 -22.25
CA VAL A 462 8.88 -20.77 -23.28
C VAL A 462 7.88 -21.69 -23.97
N VAL A 463 6.59 -21.51 -23.67
CA VAL A 463 5.51 -22.44 -24.03
C VAL A 463 4.48 -21.70 -24.88
N GLY A 464 4.40 -22.00 -26.18
CA GLY A 464 3.52 -21.26 -27.10
C GLY A 464 4.00 -19.84 -27.47
N ALA A 465 5.10 -19.36 -26.86
CA ALA A 465 5.73 -18.06 -27.11
C ALA A 465 7.04 -18.18 -27.92
N SER A 466 7.65 -17.04 -28.25
CA SER A 466 8.95 -16.94 -28.91
C SER A 466 9.79 -15.82 -28.28
N LEU A 467 11.10 -16.02 -28.15
CA LEU A 467 12.06 -14.98 -27.74
C LEU A 467 12.68 -14.21 -28.91
N SER A 468 12.23 -14.46 -30.15
CA SER A 468 12.76 -13.81 -31.37
C SER A 468 12.63 -12.28 -31.42
N SER A 469 11.86 -11.67 -30.51
CA SER A 469 11.74 -10.22 -30.35
C SER A 469 12.66 -9.63 -29.28
N SER A 470 13.15 -10.46 -28.34
CA SER A 470 14.08 -10.03 -27.28
C SER A 470 15.42 -9.64 -27.90
N SER A 471 15.98 -8.52 -27.45
CA SER A 471 17.24 -7.96 -27.97
C SER A 471 18.44 -8.87 -27.74
N ASP A 472 18.43 -9.64 -26.64
CA ASP A 472 19.48 -10.54 -26.22
C ASP A 472 18.93 -11.62 -25.29
N VAL A 473 19.60 -12.77 -25.25
CA VAL A 473 19.28 -13.88 -24.32
C VAL A 473 20.55 -14.33 -23.62
N ALA A 474 20.64 -14.10 -22.32
CA ALA A 474 21.82 -14.41 -21.51
C ALA A 474 21.53 -15.53 -20.49
N LEU A 475 22.24 -16.65 -20.57
CA LEU A 475 22.26 -17.67 -19.51
C LEU A 475 23.52 -17.49 -18.65
N THR A 476 23.35 -16.87 -17.48
CA THR A 476 24.47 -16.31 -16.70
C THR A 476 24.92 -17.15 -15.51
N GLY A 477 24.22 -18.23 -15.17
CA GLY A 477 24.61 -19.20 -14.15
C GLY A 477 24.67 -20.63 -14.70
N ALA A 478 25.56 -21.46 -14.16
CA ALA A 478 25.77 -22.84 -14.63
C ALA A 478 24.54 -23.77 -14.42
N SER A 479 23.58 -23.37 -13.56
CA SER A 479 22.30 -24.05 -13.34
C SER A 479 21.14 -23.46 -14.15
N ALA A 480 21.41 -22.47 -15.02
CA ALA A 480 20.40 -21.86 -15.88
C ALA A 480 19.95 -22.81 -16.98
N VAL A 481 18.63 -22.91 -17.18
CA VAL A 481 18.01 -23.68 -18.25
C VAL A 481 17.04 -22.80 -19.01
N LEU A 482 17.24 -22.65 -20.32
CA LEU A 482 16.26 -22.09 -21.23
C LEU A 482 15.55 -23.24 -21.95
N ASP A 483 14.29 -23.46 -21.64
CA ASP A 483 13.48 -24.49 -22.30
C ASP A 483 12.64 -23.89 -23.44
N LEU A 484 13.03 -24.20 -24.67
CA LEU A 484 12.34 -23.84 -25.92
C LEU A 484 11.62 -25.04 -26.54
N GLY A 485 11.51 -26.18 -25.82
CA GLY A 485 10.97 -27.44 -26.31
C GLY A 485 9.51 -27.37 -26.80
N THR A 486 8.77 -26.34 -26.38
CA THR A 486 7.38 -26.05 -26.81
C THR A 486 7.20 -24.59 -27.27
N ALA A 487 8.29 -23.90 -27.61
CA ALA A 487 8.25 -22.55 -28.15
C ALA A 487 7.72 -22.55 -29.59
N THR A 488 7.05 -21.47 -30.02
CA THR A 488 6.62 -21.29 -31.42
C THR A 488 7.77 -20.96 -32.36
N SER A 489 8.92 -20.57 -31.81
CA SER A 489 10.18 -20.43 -32.55
C SER A 489 11.36 -20.58 -31.57
N THR A 490 12.37 -21.34 -32.00
CA THR A 490 13.65 -21.50 -31.27
C THR A 490 14.69 -20.43 -31.63
N LYS A 491 14.38 -19.49 -32.53
CA LYS A 491 15.34 -18.49 -33.02
C LYS A 491 15.62 -17.40 -31.98
N LEU A 492 16.88 -17.16 -31.69
CA LEU A 492 17.36 -16.09 -30.80
C LEU A 492 18.08 -14.99 -31.61
N ARG A 493 18.03 -13.72 -31.18
CA ARG A 493 18.75 -12.63 -31.87
C ARG A 493 20.24 -12.60 -31.55
N LYS A 494 20.56 -12.82 -30.28
CA LYS A 494 21.88 -12.91 -29.70
C LYS A 494 21.79 -13.91 -28.53
N LEU A 495 22.91 -14.53 -28.20
CA LEU A 495 23.02 -15.50 -27.12
C LEU A 495 24.33 -15.24 -26.37
N GLU A 496 24.23 -15.08 -25.07
CA GLU A 496 25.36 -15.16 -24.14
C GLU A 496 25.12 -16.35 -23.21
N VAL A 497 26.14 -17.16 -22.94
CA VAL A 497 25.97 -18.41 -22.17
C VAL A 497 27.25 -18.76 -21.42
N VAL A 498 27.10 -19.13 -20.14
CA VAL A 498 28.19 -19.66 -19.32
C VAL A 498 28.25 -21.18 -19.37
N THR A 499 29.43 -21.76 -19.15
CA THR A 499 29.62 -23.21 -19.09
C THR A 499 28.67 -23.87 -18.08
N GLY A 500 28.10 -25.02 -18.46
CA GLY A 500 27.15 -25.79 -17.68
C GLY A 500 25.69 -25.41 -17.92
N ALA A 501 25.41 -24.18 -18.33
CA ALA A 501 24.05 -23.73 -18.66
C ALA A 501 23.48 -24.50 -19.86
N LYS A 502 22.14 -24.64 -19.88
CA LYS A 502 21.44 -25.54 -20.80
C LYS A 502 20.40 -24.83 -21.66
N ILE A 503 20.24 -25.32 -22.88
CA ILE A 503 19.12 -24.98 -23.76
C ILE A 503 18.41 -26.28 -24.16
N ILE A 504 17.10 -26.38 -23.90
CA ILE A 504 16.27 -27.50 -24.35
C ILE A 504 15.56 -27.08 -25.65
N LEU A 505 15.65 -27.91 -26.68
CA LEU A 505 15.05 -27.71 -27.98
C LEU A 505 14.02 -28.81 -28.31
N PRO A 506 13.03 -28.54 -29.18
CA PRO A 506 12.04 -29.54 -29.58
C PRO A 506 12.68 -30.78 -30.22
N GLY A 507 12.12 -31.96 -29.96
CA GLY A 507 12.57 -33.20 -30.61
C GLY A 507 12.43 -33.14 -32.14
N GLY A 508 13.43 -33.64 -32.87
CA GLY A 508 13.43 -33.68 -34.34
C GLY A 508 13.74 -32.34 -35.03
N ILE A 509 14.16 -31.31 -34.28
CA ILE A 509 14.65 -30.06 -34.87
C ILE A 509 16.05 -30.28 -35.49
N GLN A 510 16.24 -29.76 -36.71
CA GLN A 510 17.43 -30.02 -37.53
C GLN A 510 18.53 -28.96 -37.37
N SER A 511 18.19 -27.75 -36.94
CA SER A 511 19.13 -26.66 -36.71
C SER A 511 18.70 -25.77 -35.54
N PHE A 512 19.64 -24.98 -35.02
CA PHE A 512 19.39 -23.94 -34.03
C PHE A 512 19.97 -22.62 -34.55
N THR A 513 19.15 -21.56 -34.53
CA THR A 513 19.49 -20.26 -35.14
C THR A 513 19.75 -19.20 -34.07
N VAL A 514 20.93 -18.58 -34.11
CA VAL A 514 21.28 -17.40 -33.30
C VAL A 514 21.76 -16.27 -34.22
N GLY A 515 21.06 -15.14 -34.22
CA GLY A 515 21.35 -14.01 -35.11
C GLY A 515 21.18 -14.41 -36.57
N SER A 516 22.27 -14.31 -37.36
CA SER A 516 22.36 -14.79 -38.74
C SER A 516 22.93 -16.20 -38.89
N GLN A 517 23.38 -16.83 -37.80
CA GLN A 517 23.95 -18.18 -37.82
C GLN A 517 22.85 -19.22 -37.66
N ASP A 518 22.69 -20.11 -38.64
CA ASP A 518 21.84 -21.30 -38.54
C ASP A 518 22.73 -22.55 -38.52
N ALA A 519 22.82 -23.20 -37.36
CA ALA A 519 23.78 -24.26 -37.11
C ALA A 519 23.09 -25.63 -37.05
N ALA A 520 23.54 -26.57 -37.88
CA ALA A 520 22.93 -27.90 -37.99
C ALA A 520 23.24 -28.81 -36.79
N LEU A 521 22.22 -29.51 -36.31
CA LEU A 521 22.29 -30.43 -35.16
C LEU A 521 22.67 -31.85 -35.60
N SER A 522 23.78 -32.00 -36.34
CA SER A 522 24.19 -33.26 -36.97
C SER A 522 25.19 -34.10 -36.18
N GLY A 523 25.91 -33.54 -35.22
CA GLY A 523 26.94 -34.23 -34.42
C GLY A 523 26.71 -34.15 -32.90
N ASP A 524 27.67 -34.60 -32.11
CA ASP A 524 27.61 -34.58 -30.64
C ASP A 524 28.02 -33.21 -30.04
N THR A 525 28.46 -32.28 -30.89
CA THR A 525 28.75 -30.88 -30.53
C THR A 525 28.09 -29.91 -31.51
N LEU A 526 27.84 -28.69 -31.03
CA LEU A 526 27.28 -27.58 -31.81
C LEU A 526 28.03 -26.29 -31.49
N SER A 527 28.46 -25.55 -32.51
CA SER A 527 29.07 -24.21 -32.35
C SER A 527 28.17 -23.15 -32.96
N VAL A 528 27.63 -22.25 -32.15
CA VAL A 528 26.66 -21.21 -32.58
C VAL A 528 26.58 -20.07 -31.56
N GLY A 529 26.37 -18.84 -32.03
CA GLY A 529 26.28 -17.66 -31.16
C GLY A 529 27.57 -17.30 -30.43
N GLY A 530 28.72 -17.82 -30.89
CA GLY A 530 30.01 -17.68 -30.20
C GLY A 530 30.26 -18.68 -29.06
N ALA A 531 29.33 -19.62 -28.82
CA ALA A 531 29.45 -20.67 -27.82
C ALA A 531 29.54 -22.07 -28.46
N VAL A 532 30.07 -23.03 -27.68
CA VAL A 532 30.13 -24.45 -28.04
C VAL A 532 29.32 -25.26 -27.03
N PHE A 533 28.50 -26.18 -27.52
CA PHE A 533 27.63 -27.04 -26.73
C PHE A 533 27.93 -28.51 -27.00
N SER A 534 27.76 -29.37 -26.00
CA SER A 534 27.49 -30.80 -26.23
C SER A 534 26.01 -31.01 -26.54
N VAL A 535 25.70 -31.97 -27.40
CA VAL A 535 24.35 -32.24 -27.91
C VAL A 535 23.87 -33.62 -27.41
N ALA A 536 23.00 -33.64 -26.41
CA ALA A 536 22.33 -34.85 -25.96
C ALA A 536 20.95 -34.97 -26.63
N ARG A 537 20.65 -36.14 -27.20
CA ARG A 537 19.39 -36.42 -27.91
C ARG A 537 18.55 -37.40 -27.10
N THR A 538 17.39 -36.96 -26.64
CA THR A 538 16.43 -37.77 -25.86
C THR A 538 15.17 -38.01 -26.69
N ALA A 539 14.38 -39.02 -26.34
CA ALA A 539 13.03 -39.17 -26.89
C ALA A 539 12.18 -37.93 -26.56
N GLY A 540 11.93 -37.08 -27.56
CA GLY A 540 11.07 -35.90 -27.46
C GLY A 540 11.77 -34.53 -27.34
N HIS A 541 13.07 -34.47 -27.05
CA HIS A 541 13.82 -33.20 -26.96
C HIS A 541 15.32 -33.37 -27.27
N ILE A 542 15.98 -32.26 -27.57
CA ILE A 542 17.45 -32.16 -27.66
C ILE A 542 17.92 -31.21 -26.56
N GLU A 543 18.88 -31.65 -25.75
CA GLU A 543 19.53 -30.82 -24.74
C GLU A 543 20.90 -30.36 -25.27
N LEU A 544 21.11 -29.04 -25.27
CA LEU A 544 22.40 -28.41 -25.48
C LEU A 544 22.98 -28.01 -24.13
N THR A 545 24.16 -28.51 -23.76
CA THR A 545 24.88 -28.06 -22.55
C THR A 545 26.14 -27.30 -22.94
N ALA A 546 26.27 -26.05 -22.49
CA ALA A 546 27.39 -25.18 -22.84
C ALA A 546 28.71 -25.69 -22.23
N LEU A 547 29.75 -25.77 -23.06
CA LEU A 547 31.08 -26.25 -22.67
C LEU A 547 31.98 -25.09 -22.23
N THR A 548 33.15 -25.40 -21.67
CA THR A 548 34.24 -24.42 -21.56
C THR A 548 34.71 -24.03 -22.94
N ALA A 549 34.91 -22.72 -23.19
CA ALA A 549 35.59 -22.28 -24.41
C ALA A 549 36.96 -22.96 -24.49
N SER A 550 37.15 -23.79 -25.52
CA SER A 550 38.43 -24.43 -25.77
C SER A 550 39.45 -23.38 -26.15
N THR A 551 40.42 -23.10 -25.28
CA THR A 551 41.70 -22.55 -25.74
C THR A 551 42.28 -23.54 -26.74
N GLU A 552 42.36 -23.14 -28.01
CA GLU A 552 43.04 -23.95 -29.02
C GLU A 552 44.50 -24.10 -28.61
N SER A 553 44.82 -25.25 -28.02
CA SER A 553 46.20 -25.66 -27.80
C SER A 553 46.77 -26.05 -29.15
N ALA A 554 47.34 -25.06 -29.86
CA ALA A 554 47.96 -25.26 -31.16
C ALA A 554 49.03 -26.37 -31.07
N SER A 555 48.72 -27.53 -31.62
CA SER A 555 49.64 -28.66 -31.68
C SER A 555 50.77 -28.31 -32.66
N ALA A 556 51.92 -27.91 -32.13
CA ALA A 556 53.09 -27.63 -32.95
C ALA A 556 53.56 -28.91 -33.66
N SER A 557 53.39 -28.97 -34.98
CA SER A 557 53.94 -30.04 -35.80
C SER A 557 55.45 -29.90 -35.92
N ALA A 558 56.16 -31.03 -35.84
CA ALA A 558 57.61 -31.05 -35.93
C ALA A 558 58.10 -30.88 -37.37
N SER A 559 59.07 -29.99 -37.57
CA SER A 559 60.06 -30.12 -38.65
C SER A 559 61.40 -29.56 -38.19
N SER A 560 62.48 -30.28 -38.50
CA SER A 560 63.83 -30.07 -37.96
C SER A 560 64.72 -29.26 -38.91
N THR A 561 65.74 -28.57 -38.38
CA THR A 561 67.17 -28.68 -38.77
C THR A 561 68.07 -27.64 -38.08
N GLY A 562 69.35 -27.99 -37.86
CA GLY A 562 70.46 -27.01 -37.80
C GLY A 562 70.90 -26.46 -36.43
N VAL A 563 71.90 -27.10 -35.83
CA VAL A 563 72.78 -26.63 -34.72
C VAL A 563 74.19 -26.47 -35.37
N PRO A 564 75.08 -25.50 -35.04
CA PRO A 564 75.60 -25.27 -33.67
C PRO A 564 75.99 -23.86 -33.17
N ALA A 565 75.86 -23.72 -31.85
CA ALA A 565 76.78 -23.13 -30.85
C ALA A 565 77.47 -21.76 -31.06
N GLY A 566 77.30 -20.85 -30.09
CA GLY A 566 78.19 -19.70 -29.90
C GLY A 566 77.85 -18.73 -28.75
N GLN A 567 78.59 -18.86 -27.64
CA GLN A 567 78.91 -17.82 -26.64
C GLN A 567 77.84 -17.31 -25.65
N ALA A 568 78.35 -16.76 -24.54
CA ALA A 568 77.65 -16.38 -23.32
C ALA A 568 78.02 -14.95 -22.88
N GLY A 569 77.22 -14.40 -21.95
CA GLY A 569 77.35 -13.04 -21.39
C GLY A 569 76.24 -12.09 -21.89
N GLY A 570 75.72 -11.15 -21.10
CA GLY A 570 75.91 -10.92 -19.67
C GLY A 570 75.37 -9.53 -19.24
N SER A 571 74.80 -9.47 -18.02
CA SER A 571 74.61 -8.25 -17.18
C SER A 571 73.57 -7.17 -17.54
N ALA A 572 73.05 -6.56 -16.44
CA ALA A 572 72.49 -5.20 -16.30
C ALA A 572 71.08 -4.93 -16.91
N SER A 573 70.03 -4.80 -16.09
CA SER A 573 69.49 -3.56 -15.45
C SER A 573 68.77 -2.64 -16.46
N VAL A 574 67.62 -2.01 -16.20
CA VAL A 574 67.03 -1.26 -15.06
C VAL A 574 65.49 -1.46 -15.16
N GLY A 575 64.60 -1.42 -14.16
CA GLY A 575 64.62 -0.88 -12.81
C GLY A 575 63.49 0.15 -12.62
N SER A 576 62.37 -0.22 -11.98
CA SER A 576 61.56 0.69 -11.14
C SER A 576 60.56 -0.06 -10.26
N THR A 577 60.68 0.15 -8.96
CA THR A 577 59.64 0.03 -7.90
C THR A 577 58.39 0.87 -8.24
N ILE A 578 57.20 0.64 -7.67
CA ILE A 578 56.72 0.79 -6.26
C ILE A 578 55.49 -0.16 -6.08
N SER A 579 55.37 -1.06 -5.10
CA SER A 579 54.96 -0.88 -3.67
C SER A 579 53.73 0.04 -3.46
N GLU A 580 52.72 -0.29 -2.63
CA GLU A 580 52.72 -1.09 -1.38
C GLU A 580 51.50 -2.02 -1.16
N THR A 581 51.69 -2.99 -0.22
CA THR A 581 50.67 -3.70 0.57
C THR A 581 50.41 -2.97 1.90
N ALA A 582 49.33 -3.12 2.67
CA ALA A 582 48.33 -4.20 2.77
C ALA A 582 46.93 -3.59 3.12
N GLY A 583 45.92 -4.20 3.77
CA GLY A 583 45.71 -5.47 4.48
C GLY A 583 44.67 -5.26 5.60
N GLY A 584 43.78 -6.21 5.88
CA GLY A 584 42.74 -5.98 6.90
C GLY A 584 41.68 -7.09 7.06
N SER A 585 41.95 -8.03 7.96
CA SER A 585 41.00 -8.94 8.62
C SER A 585 41.41 -8.98 10.10
N PRO A 586 40.49 -9.12 11.09
CA PRO A 586 39.95 -10.46 11.40
C PRO A 586 38.57 -10.53 12.09
N GLY A 587 38.06 -11.76 12.22
CA GLY A 587 37.17 -12.18 13.32
C GLY A 587 35.73 -12.58 12.94
N ALA A 588 35.12 -13.67 13.41
CA ALA A 588 35.53 -14.99 13.91
C ALA A 588 34.28 -15.69 14.51
N ARG A 589 34.06 -16.98 14.16
CA ARG A 589 33.31 -18.01 14.95
C ARG A 589 31.81 -17.80 15.21
N ALA A 590 31.00 -18.82 15.57
CA ALA A 590 30.99 -20.26 15.29
C ALA A 590 29.69 -20.90 15.85
N GLY A 591 29.27 -22.04 15.30
CA GLY A 591 28.22 -22.93 15.86
C GLY A 591 26.82 -22.74 15.26
N GLY A 592 25.98 -23.77 15.12
CA GLY A 592 26.18 -25.19 15.43
C GLY A 592 24.87 -25.85 15.87
N ALA A 593 24.57 -27.05 15.33
CA ALA A 593 23.31 -27.79 15.48
C ALA A 593 22.06 -27.10 14.84
N GLY A 594 21.11 -27.82 14.25
CA GLY A 594 20.94 -29.27 14.17
C GLY A 594 19.49 -29.64 14.53
N TRP A 595 18.56 -29.45 13.60
CA TRP A 595 17.14 -29.78 13.81
C TRP A 595 16.80 -31.12 13.14
N VAL A 596 16.52 -32.11 13.99
CA VAL A 596 16.04 -33.43 13.58
C VAL A 596 14.59 -33.31 13.11
N THR A 597 14.29 -33.92 11.96
CA THR A 597 12.95 -34.11 11.45
C THR A 597 12.15 -35.08 12.32
N LEU A 598 11.02 -34.63 12.85
CA LEU A 598 9.99 -35.49 13.41
C LEU A 598 8.67 -35.24 12.68
N ALA A 599 8.36 -36.14 11.73
CA ALA A 599 7.03 -36.28 11.18
C ALA A 599 6.30 -37.38 11.94
N SER A 600 5.06 -37.14 12.37
CA SER A 600 3.96 -38.11 12.34
C SER A 600 2.64 -37.45 12.76
N ALA A 601 1.55 -37.90 12.13
CA ALA A 601 0.20 -37.42 12.38
C ALA A 601 -0.52 -38.21 13.49
N VAL A 602 -1.74 -37.78 13.82
CA VAL A 602 -2.90 -38.47 14.44
C VAL A 602 -3.62 -37.46 15.37
N ALA A 603 -4.94 -37.35 15.49
CA ALA A 603 -6.12 -37.43 14.63
C ALA A 603 -7.36 -37.29 15.55
N ALA A 604 -8.47 -36.79 14.98
CA ALA A 604 -9.87 -37.04 15.41
C ALA A 604 -10.52 -36.27 16.59
N LEU A 605 -11.87 -36.19 16.47
CA LEU A 605 -12.93 -35.81 17.45
C LEU A 605 -13.06 -34.29 17.76
N VAL A 606 -14.27 -33.68 17.84
CA VAL A 606 -15.68 -34.16 17.87
C VAL A 606 -16.58 -33.28 16.97
N ALA A 607 -17.75 -33.78 16.54
CA ALA A 607 -18.76 -33.06 15.76
C ALA A 607 -20.02 -32.66 16.56
N SER A 608 -20.59 -31.48 16.27
CA SER A 608 -22.02 -31.13 16.41
C SER A 608 -22.26 -29.77 15.70
N ALA A 609 -22.96 -29.71 14.56
CA ALA A 609 -24.40 -29.87 14.31
C ALA A 609 -25.23 -28.62 14.71
N GLY A 610 -25.69 -27.86 13.69
CA GLY A 610 -26.56 -26.68 13.85
C GLY A 610 -27.14 -26.23 12.51
N VAL A 611 -28.34 -26.75 12.17
CA VAL A 611 -29.00 -26.54 10.87
C VAL A 611 -29.82 -25.25 10.85
N VAL A 612 -29.63 -24.40 9.82
CA VAL A 612 -30.69 -23.51 9.31
C VAL A 612 -30.66 -23.49 7.78
N ALA A 613 -31.72 -23.99 7.15
CA ALA A 613 -31.87 -24.01 5.70
C ALA A 613 -32.81 -22.91 5.19
N LEU A 614 -32.33 -22.18 4.18
CA LEU A 614 -33.05 -21.70 2.99
C LEU A 614 -34.54 -21.29 3.12
N VAL A 615 -34.81 -19.98 3.09
CA VAL A 615 -36.06 -19.43 2.50
C VAL A 615 -35.72 -18.26 1.57
N ARG A 616 -35.67 -18.52 0.26
CA ARG A 616 -35.61 -17.49 -0.80
C ARG A 616 -36.45 -17.91 -2.01
N ARG A 617 -37.66 -17.35 -2.13
CA ARG A 617 -38.28 -16.83 -3.39
C ARG A 617 -39.80 -16.70 -3.24
N ARG A 618 -40.31 -15.46 -3.38
CA ARG A 618 -41.19 -15.01 -4.47
C ARG A 618 -41.81 -13.65 -4.15
N MET A 619 -41.34 -12.59 -4.81
CA MET A 619 -42.24 -11.53 -5.28
C MET A 619 -41.85 -11.16 -6.71
N ARG A 620 -42.78 -11.36 -7.64
CA ARG A 620 -42.67 -10.88 -9.03
C ARG A 620 -43.28 -9.47 -9.07
N GLY A 621 -42.44 -8.45 -9.18
CA GLY A 621 -42.91 -7.08 -9.49
C GLY A 621 -43.38 -7.00 -10.94
N ARG A 622 -44.62 -6.53 -11.15
CA ARG A 622 -45.19 -6.32 -12.50
C ARG A 622 -44.46 -5.20 -13.24
N ILE A 623 -44.12 -5.45 -14.51
CA ILE A 623 -43.76 -4.40 -15.47
C ILE A 623 -45.04 -3.63 -15.84
N SER A 624 -45.12 -2.34 -15.50
CA SER A 624 -46.15 -1.43 -16.02
C SER A 624 -45.57 -0.54 -17.13
N ARG A 625 -46.14 -0.65 -18.32
CA ARG A 625 -45.81 0.22 -19.46
C ARG A 625 -46.33 1.64 -19.20
N ARG A 626 -45.50 2.67 -19.44
CA ARG A 626 -45.98 4.05 -19.68
C ARG A 626 -45.91 4.35 -21.19
N PRO A 627 -46.99 4.84 -21.83
CA PRO A 627 -46.98 5.23 -23.24
C PRO A 627 -46.50 6.68 -23.45
N ARG A 628 -45.96 6.96 -24.63
CA ARG A 628 -45.66 8.32 -25.14
C ARG A 628 -46.94 9.12 -25.36
N ARG A 629 -46.91 10.41 -24.98
CA ARG A 629 -47.44 11.62 -25.65
C ARG A 629 -46.80 12.82 -24.91
N GLY A 630 -46.55 13.98 -25.52
CA GLY A 630 -46.83 14.36 -26.90
C GLY A 630 -47.45 15.76 -27.03
N ARG A 631 -46.88 16.77 -26.37
CA ARG A 631 -46.85 18.19 -26.75
C ARG A 631 -45.92 18.95 -25.80
#